data_AF-A0A4V6E264-F1
#
_entry.id   AF-A0A4V6E264-F1
#
_cell.length_a   1.000
_cell.length_b   1.000
_cell.length_c   1.000
_cell.angle_alpha   90.00
_cell.angle_beta   90.00
_cell.angle_gamma   90.00
#
_symmetry.space_group_name_H-M   'P 1'
#
loop_
_entity.id
_entity.type
_entity.pdbx_description
1 polymer ?
#
loop_
_entity_poly.entity_id
_entity_poly.type
_entity_poly.pdbx_seq_one_letter_code
_entity_poly.pdbx_strand_id
1 'polypeptide(L)'
;MLNKPRSRAEIFNDRDEYVVRFFEAVRDRPEELAKAVRDIPYSRGLYNEWSRQFRDPEQDLGGDLVEEAARWVFLRYASFSGRYGQRAGFATDTPRKGPQKSEIWARVPGRIQRLRDRFKGVAIECGDYSEQFERYDDDGVLFYCDPPYTEEKDNYYRGPLFDHGGLVETLRSVDGEWIVSYSEPPEGLEDLATAVVERSYNRSASLDNSDRPERLFCSYDPSTAKMWSGLGQQTLAATDGGEAGAE
;
A
#
# COMPACT_ATOMS: atom_id res chain seq x y z
N MET A 1 -6.57 5.12 3.58
CA MET A 1 -6.11 5.88 4.77
C MET A 1 -5.61 7.30 4.48
N LEU A 2 -4.66 7.51 3.57
CA LEU A 2 -4.02 8.82 3.37
C LEU A 2 -4.96 9.95 2.93
N ASN A 3 -6.03 9.62 2.20
CA ASN A 3 -6.92 10.60 1.56
C ASN A 3 -8.30 10.71 2.23
N LYS A 4 -8.43 10.31 3.50
CA LYS A 4 -9.63 10.54 4.32
C LYS A 4 -9.34 11.50 5.48
N PRO A 5 -10.35 12.26 5.95
CA PRO A 5 -10.27 12.98 7.21
C PRO A 5 -9.89 12.06 8.38
N ARG A 6 -9.27 12.65 9.41
CA ARG A 6 -8.84 11.90 10.59
C ARG A 6 -10.04 11.34 11.35
N SER A 7 -9.96 10.06 11.70
CA SER A 7 -10.86 9.44 12.67
C SER A 7 -10.37 9.71 14.09
N ARG A 8 -11.22 9.49 15.10
CA ARG A 8 -10.84 9.57 16.52
C ARG A 8 -9.68 8.64 16.87
N ALA A 9 -9.70 7.43 16.31
CA ALA A 9 -8.61 6.46 16.35
C ALA A 9 -8.39 5.92 14.93
N GLU A 10 -7.14 5.67 14.55
CA GLU A 10 -6.78 5.06 13.28
C GLU A 10 -5.72 3.99 13.53
N ILE A 11 -5.98 2.79 13.00
CA ILE A 11 -5.09 1.64 13.08
C ILE A 11 -4.65 1.30 11.66
N PHE A 12 -3.35 1.14 11.46
CA PHE A 12 -2.77 0.58 10.25
C PHE A 12 -2.17 -0.78 10.61
N ASN A 13 -2.55 -1.81 9.86
CA ASN A 13 -1.99 -3.16 10.00
C ASN A 13 -1.51 -3.64 8.63
N ASP A 14 -0.38 -4.34 8.63
CA ASP A 14 0.05 -5.18 7.53
C ASP A 14 0.72 -6.43 8.11
N ARG A 15 0.65 -7.54 7.39
CA ARG A 15 1.35 -8.78 7.78
C ARG A 15 2.83 -8.72 7.44
N ASP A 16 3.22 -7.88 6.47
CA ASP A 16 4.60 -7.73 6.08
C ASP A 16 5.36 -6.78 7.02
N GLU A 17 6.23 -7.37 7.83
CA GLU A 17 7.08 -6.65 8.79
C GLU A 17 7.88 -5.51 8.14
N TYR A 18 8.32 -5.61 6.88
CA TYR A 18 9.06 -4.52 6.25
C TYR A 18 8.17 -3.31 5.93
N VAL A 19 6.90 -3.54 5.57
CA VAL A 19 5.92 -2.47 5.37
C VAL A 19 5.68 -1.76 6.70
N VAL A 20 5.47 -2.52 7.76
CA VAL A 20 5.28 -2.02 9.13
C VAL A 20 6.49 -1.20 9.56
N ARG A 21 7.70 -1.78 9.49
CA ARG A 21 8.94 -1.13 9.93
C ARG A 21 9.24 0.13 9.15
N PHE A 22 8.88 0.19 7.87
CA PHE A 22 8.94 1.43 7.11
C PHE A 22 8.01 2.51 7.69
N PHE A 23 6.75 2.19 7.99
CA PHE A 23 5.82 3.16 8.58
C PHE A 23 6.18 3.53 10.03
N GLU A 24 6.77 2.62 10.79
CA GLU A 24 7.38 2.93 12.11
C GLU A 24 8.52 3.93 11.96
N ALA A 25 9.46 3.70 11.04
CA ALA A 25 10.55 4.62 10.76
C ALA A 25 10.03 6.00 10.31
N VAL A 26 8.98 6.04 9.49
CA VAL A 26 8.30 7.28 9.07
C VAL A 26 7.66 8.00 10.28
N ARG A 27 7.05 7.26 11.22
CA ARG A 27 6.40 7.85 12.40
C ARG A 27 7.42 8.36 13.41
N ASP A 28 8.44 7.56 13.69
CA ASP A 28 9.30 7.71 14.87
C ASP A 28 10.63 8.42 14.56
N ARG A 29 11.21 8.22 13.37
CA ARG A 29 12.49 8.82 12.96
C ARG A 29 12.48 9.38 11.52
N PRO A 30 11.52 10.25 11.17
CA PRO A 30 11.31 10.74 9.80
C PRO A 30 12.48 11.56 9.25
N GLU A 31 13.15 12.39 10.06
CA GLU A 31 14.30 13.19 9.59
C GLU A 31 15.50 12.31 9.26
N GLU A 32 15.77 11.32 10.12
CA GLU A 32 16.84 10.34 9.93
C GLU A 32 16.56 9.48 8.69
N LEU A 33 15.33 8.98 8.54
CA LEU A 33 14.93 8.21 7.37
C LEU A 33 15.03 9.03 6.08
N ALA A 34 14.53 10.27 6.08
CA ALA A 34 14.62 11.14 4.91
C ALA A 34 16.08 11.45 4.53
N LYS A 35 16.97 11.59 5.52
CA LYS A 35 18.40 11.76 5.29
C LYS A 35 19.02 10.48 4.71
N ALA A 36 18.79 9.32 5.33
CA ALA A 36 19.31 8.03 4.86
C ALA A 36 18.89 7.76 3.41
N VAL A 37 17.61 7.97 3.08
CA VAL A 37 17.08 7.82 1.71
C VAL A 37 17.73 8.81 0.73
N ARG A 38 17.99 10.06 1.16
CA ARG A 38 18.66 11.07 0.31
C ARG A 38 20.09 10.67 -0.02
N ASP A 39 20.78 10.04 0.91
CA ASP A 39 22.20 9.69 0.78
C ASP A 39 22.41 8.40 -0.06
N ILE A 40 21.34 7.64 -0.35
CA ILE A 40 21.38 6.47 -1.24
C ILE A 40 21.33 6.93 -2.71
N PRO A 41 22.40 6.72 -3.51
CA PRO A 41 22.35 7.00 -4.93
C PRO A 41 21.46 5.99 -5.66
N TYR A 42 20.80 6.43 -6.74
CA TYR A 42 20.02 5.53 -7.60
C TYR A 42 20.93 4.58 -8.39
N SER A 43 21.33 3.47 -7.76
CA SER A 43 22.45 2.63 -8.19
C SER A 43 22.03 1.18 -8.47
N ARG A 44 22.39 0.68 -9.66
CA ARG A 44 22.23 -0.73 -10.01
C ARG A 44 23.06 -1.65 -9.10
N GLY A 45 24.23 -1.19 -8.65
CA GLY A 45 25.12 -1.97 -7.77
C GLY A 45 24.45 -2.24 -6.43
N LEU A 46 23.98 -1.17 -5.77
CA LEU A 46 23.23 -1.26 -4.51
C LEU A 46 21.95 -2.08 -4.68
N TYR A 47 21.23 -1.89 -5.78
CA TYR A 47 20.07 -2.73 -6.09
C TYR A 47 20.43 -4.21 -6.15
N ASN A 48 21.45 -4.58 -6.92
CA ASN A 48 21.82 -5.99 -7.06
C ASN A 48 22.25 -6.62 -5.73
N GLU A 49 22.92 -5.87 -4.87
CA GLU A 49 23.34 -6.30 -3.54
C GLU A 49 22.16 -6.48 -2.59
N TRP A 50 21.42 -5.42 -2.29
CA TRP A 50 20.31 -5.48 -1.33
C TRP A 50 19.15 -6.33 -1.83
N SER A 51 18.94 -6.41 -3.15
CA SER A 51 17.93 -7.30 -3.72
C SER A 51 18.32 -8.77 -3.65
N ARG A 52 19.62 -9.09 -3.50
CA ARG A 52 20.07 -10.46 -3.17
C ARG A 52 19.83 -10.73 -1.69
N GLN A 53 20.24 -9.84 -0.80
CA GLN A 53 20.02 -9.95 0.65
C GLN A 53 18.54 -10.11 0.99
N PHE A 54 17.68 -9.22 0.49
CA PHE A 54 16.22 -9.25 0.72
C PHE A 54 15.53 -10.57 0.33
N ARG A 55 16.11 -11.32 -0.62
CA ARG A 55 15.53 -12.59 -1.10
C ARG A 55 16.15 -13.82 -0.44
N ASP A 56 17.21 -13.64 0.31
CA ASP A 56 17.83 -14.72 1.04
C ASP A 56 17.00 -14.95 2.32
N PRO A 57 16.38 -16.13 2.50
CA PRO A 57 15.59 -16.40 3.69
C PRO A 57 16.42 -16.42 4.98
N GLU A 58 17.75 -16.52 4.87
CA GLU A 58 18.68 -16.50 6.01
C GLU A 58 19.20 -15.10 6.34
N GLN A 59 18.79 -14.07 5.58
CA GLN A 59 19.25 -12.69 5.78
C GLN A 59 18.09 -11.71 5.85
N ASP A 60 18.23 -10.72 6.72
CA ASP A 60 17.46 -9.48 6.65
C ASP A 60 18.23 -8.43 5.83
N LEU A 61 17.60 -7.30 5.57
CA LEU A 61 18.29 -6.15 4.95
C LEU A 61 19.34 -5.52 5.88
N GLY A 62 19.38 -5.94 7.15
CA GLY A 62 20.32 -5.52 8.17
C GLY A 62 20.24 -4.05 8.55
N GLY A 63 21.01 -3.71 9.58
CA GLY A 63 21.09 -2.35 10.10
C GLY A 63 20.05 -2.06 11.17
N ASP A 64 19.93 -0.79 11.54
CA ASP A 64 18.87 -0.34 12.44
C ASP A 64 17.56 -0.09 11.69
N LEU A 65 16.50 0.28 12.40
CA LEU A 65 15.18 0.55 11.82
C LEU A 65 15.22 1.53 10.64
N VAL A 66 16.08 2.56 10.69
CA VAL A 66 16.16 3.58 9.63
C VAL A 66 16.91 3.06 8.42
N GLU A 67 18.04 2.39 8.66
CA GLU A 67 18.84 1.81 7.58
C GLU A 67 18.05 0.74 6.81
N GLU A 68 17.39 -0.15 7.54
CA GLU A 68 16.57 -1.21 6.96
C GLU A 68 15.40 -0.63 6.14
N ALA A 69 14.65 0.32 6.72
CA ALA A 69 13.54 0.99 6.03
C ALA A 69 14.01 1.76 4.77
N ALA A 70 15.19 2.40 4.82
CA ALA A 70 15.76 3.13 3.69
C ALA A 70 16.17 2.18 2.54
N ARG A 71 16.82 1.04 2.87
CA ARG A 71 17.18 0.00 1.89
C ARG A 71 15.92 -0.63 1.30
N TRP A 72 14.92 -0.92 2.13
CA TRP A 72 13.68 -1.52 1.69
C TRP A 72 12.90 -0.62 0.73
N VAL A 73 12.69 0.66 1.08
CA VAL A 73 11.99 1.60 0.19
C VAL A 73 12.78 1.85 -1.09
N PHE A 74 14.12 1.87 -1.03
CA PHE A 74 14.94 1.91 -2.24
C PHE A 74 14.63 0.76 -3.18
N LEU A 75 14.53 -0.48 -2.69
CA LEU A 75 14.19 -1.63 -3.51
C LEU A 75 12.81 -1.47 -4.18
N ARG A 76 11.83 -0.83 -3.53
CA ARG A 76 10.51 -0.57 -4.12
C ARG A 76 10.58 0.36 -5.33
N TYR A 77 11.42 1.41 -5.26
CA TYR A 77 11.60 2.36 -6.35
C TYR A 77 12.57 1.87 -7.43
N ALA A 78 13.57 1.08 -7.06
CA ALA A 78 14.62 0.57 -7.94
C ALA A 78 14.26 -0.75 -8.63
N SER A 79 13.19 -1.44 -8.22
CA SER A 79 12.70 -2.66 -8.88
C SER A 79 11.86 -2.32 -10.12
N PHE A 80 12.10 -2.99 -11.24
CA PHE A 80 11.26 -2.88 -12.44
C PHE A 80 9.82 -3.25 -12.11
N SER A 81 8.88 -2.36 -12.45
CA SER A 81 7.45 -2.45 -12.10
C SER A 81 7.17 -2.59 -10.59
N GLY A 82 8.10 -2.20 -9.71
CA GLY A 82 7.92 -2.23 -8.26
C GLY A 82 7.73 -3.63 -7.65
N ARG A 83 8.02 -4.70 -8.41
CA ARG A 83 7.70 -6.09 -8.00
C ARG A 83 8.29 -6.41 -6.63
N TYR A 84 7.46 -7.02 -5.79
CA TYR A 84 7.76 -7.27 -4.39
C TYR A 84 8.08 -8.73 -4.11
N GLY A 85 7.15 -9.66 -4.38
CA GLY A 85 7.30 -11.09 -4.11
C GLY A 85 8.24 -11.85 -5.07
N GLN A 86 8.74 -11.23 -6.14
CA GLN A 86 9.61 -11.89 -7.12
C GLN A 86 10.88 -11.12 -7.49
N ARG A 87 11.81 -11.84 -8.14
CA ARG A 87 12.97 -11.22 -8.77
C ARG A 87 12.55 -10.31 -9.92
N ALA A 88 12.89 -9.03 -9.79
CA ALA A 88 12.83 -8.05 -10.86
C ALA A 88 14.23 -7.61 -11.29
N GLY A 89 14.33 -7.05 -12.50
CA GLY A 89 15.49 -6.28 -12.91
C GLY A 89 15.50 -4.90 -12.25
N PHE A 90 16.64 -4.22 -12.29
CA PHE A 90 16.74 -2.81 -11.91
C PHE A 90 15.92 -1.94 -12.87
N ALA A 91 15.10 -1.05 -12.34
CA ALA A 91 14.31 -0.10 -13.12
C ALA A 91 15.22 0.99 -13.68
N THR A 92 15.48 0.92 -14.98
CA THR A 92 16.38 1.87 -15.66
C THR A 92 15.64 3.11 -16.12
N ASP A 93 16.34 4.24 -16.04
CA ASP A 93 16.00 5.43 -16.81
C ASP A 93 16.01 5.13 -18.30
N THR A 94 15.16 5.84 -19.05
CA THR A 94 15.03 5.67 -20.49
C THR A 94 15.48 6.94 -21.21
N PRO A 95 16.38 6.85 -22.20
CA PRO A 95 16.71 7.99 -23.07
C PRO A 95 15.54 8.42 -23.98
N ARG A 96 14.48 7.61 -24.07
CA ARG A 96 13.25 7.91 -24.81
C ARG A 96 12.23 8.59 -23.89
N LYS A 97 11.04 8.94 -24.41
CA LYS A 97 9.93 9.45 -23.60
C LYS A 97 9.54 8.41 -22.52
N GLY A 98 9.45 8.85 -21.27
CA GLY A 98 9.04 8.04 -20.13
C GLY A 98 9.48 8.64 -18.79
N PRO A 99 8.90 8.19 -17.66
CA PRO A 99 9.28 8.70 -16.35
C PRO A 99 10.69 8.26 -15.97
N GLN A 100 11.52 9.22 -15.54
CA GLN A 100 12.87 8.96 -15.05
C GLN A 100 12.80 8.48 -13.60
N LYS A 101 13.28 7.26 -13.34
CA LYS A 101 13.20 6.60 -12.04
C LYS A 101 14.15 7.22 -11.04
N SER A 102 15.32 7.66 -11.49
CA SER A 102 16.27 8.40 -10.65
C SER A 102 15.68 9.72 -10.13
N GLU A 103 14.96 10.47 -10.97
CA GLU A 103 14.28 11.71 -10.55
C GLU A 103 13.13 11.45 -9.59
N ILE A 104 12.36 10.38 -9.81
CA ILE A 104 11.31 9.96 -8.87
C ILE A 104 11.92 9.61 -7.52
N TRP A 105 13.03 8.87 -7.51
CA TRP A 105 13.78 8.53 -6.29
C TRP A 105 14.24 9.77 -5.54
N ALA A 106 14.78 10.78 -6.23
CA ALA A 106 15.24 12.03 -5.64
C ALA A 106 14.13 12.80 -4.88
N ARG A 107 12.85 12.55 -5.20
CA ARG A 107 11.69 13.17 -4.54
C ARG A 107 11.21 12.42 -3.28
N VAL A 108 11.68 11.19 -3.05
CA VAL A 108 11.23 10.33 -1.93
C VAL A 108 11.51 10.94 -0.56
N PRO A 109 12.68 11.55 -0.27
CA PRO A 109 12.92 12.22 1.01
C PRO A 109 11.83 13.23 1.40
N GLY A 110 11.34 14.02 0.44
CA GLY A 110 10.26 14.98 0.68
C GLY A 110 8.89 14.34 0.90
N ARG A 111 8.67 13.11 0.41
CA ARG A 111 7.42 12.35 0.63
C ARG A 111 7.35 11.80 2.06
N ILE A 112 8.47 11.38 2.62
CA ILE A 112 8.55 10.85 4.00
C ILE A 112 8.00 11.86 5.02
N GLN A 113 8.35 13.14 4.87
CA GLN A 113 7.86 14.20 5.77
C GLN A 113 6.33 14.36 5.71
N ARG A 114 5.74 14.30 4.51
CA ARG A 114 4.27 14.35 4.36
C ARG A 114 3.59 13.11 4.94
N LEU A 115 4.19 11.94 4.76
CA LEU A 115 3.68 10.69 5.33
C LEU A 115 3.71 10.75 6.85
N ARG A 116 4.79 11.27 7.45
CA ARG A 116 4.89 11.46 8.90
C ARG A 116 3.73 12.28 9.46
N ASP A 117 3.41 13.42 8.85
CA ASP A 117 2.29 14.26 9.32
C ASP A 117 0.95 13.51 9.26
N ARG A 118 0.77 12.65 8.25
CA ARG A 118 -0.42 11.81 8.10
C ARG A 118 -0.41 10.55 8.97
N PHE A 119 0.74 10.05 9.39
CA PHE A 119 0.86 8.88 10.26
C PHE A 119 1.00 9.24 11.74
N LYS A 120 1.18 10.52 12.07
CA LYS A 120 1.11 10.98 13.47
C LYS A 120 -0.24 10.59 14.08
N GLY A 121 -0.21 9.96 15.25
CA GLY A 121 -1.42 9.52 15.97
C GLY A 121 -2.10 8.28 15.40
N VAL A 122 -1.42 7.54 14.51
CA VAL A 122 -1.88 6.25 13.96
C VAL A 122 -1.22 5.13 14.75
N ALA A 123 -2.02 4.18 15.24
CA ALA A 123 -1.50 2.92 15.77
C ALA A 123 -1.01 2.06 14.60
N ILE A 124 0.19 1.49 14.74
CA ILE A 124 0.79 0.62 13.73
C ILE A 124 0.85 -0.77 14.36
N GLU A 125 0.19 -1.73 13.73
CA GLU A 125 0.13 -3.15 14.11
C GLU A 125 0.83 -3.99 13.04
N CYS A 126 1.28 -5.18 13.43
CA CYS A 126 1.95 -6.13 12.55
C CYS A 126 1.43 -7.53 12.84
N GLY A 127 0.43 -7.98 12.08
CA GLY A 127 -0.18 -9.27 12.33
C GLY A 127 -1.18 -9.70 11.26
N ASP A 128 -1.74 -10.88 11.47
CA ASP A 128 -2.82 -11.37 10.63
C ASP A 128 -4.06 -10.47 10.76
N TYR A 129 -4.85 -10.37 9.69
CA TYR A 129 -6.05 -9.54 9.69
C TYR A 129 -7.04 -10.04 10.76
N SER A 130 -7.15 -11.36 10.95
CA SER A 130 -8.10 -11.97 11.90
C SER A 130 -7.88 -11.45 13.32
N GLU A 131 -6.63 -11.36 13.77
CA GLU A 131 -6.26 -10.81 15.08
C GLU A 131 -6.70 -9.34 15.24
N GLN A 132 -6.73 -8.57 14.16
CA GLN A 132 -7.16 -7.17 14.19
C GLN A 132 -8.67 -7.04 14.27
N PHE A 133 -9.41 -7.91 13.59
CA PHE A 133 -10.86 -7.98 13.77
C PHE A 133 -11.20 -8.37 15.20
N GLU A 134 -10.60 -9.43 15.75
CA GLU A 134 -10.82 -9.84 17.14
C GLU A 134 -10.52 -8.74 18.16
N ARG A 135 -9.50 -7.92 17.90
CA ARG A 135 -9.06 -6.87 18.83
C ARG A 135 -9.89 -5.60 18.75
N TYR A 136 -10.33 -5.22 17.55
CA TYR A 136 -10.87 -3.89 17.29
C TYR A 136 -12.34 -3.88 16.87
N ASP A 137 -12.99 -5.02 16.68
CA ASP A 137 -14.40 -5.07 16.29
C ASP A 137 -15.32 -4.45 17.34
N ASP A 138 -16.20 -3.56 16.85
CA ASP A 138 -17.18 -2.78 17.62
C ASP A 138 -18.11 -2.06 16.63
N ASP A 139 -19.37 -1.81 17.01
CA ASP A 139 -20.37 -1.07 16.21
C ASP A 139 -19.87 0.30 15.71
N GLY A 140 -18.92 0.92 16.40
CA GLY A 140 -18.34 2.22 16.05
C GLY A 140 -17.13 2.17 15.09
N VAL A 141 -16.77 0.99 14.57
CA VAL A 141 -15.57 0.78 13.77
C VAL A 141 -15.92 0.57 12.30
N LEU A 142 -15.05 1.10 11.43
CA LEU A 142 -15.09 0.86 10.00
C LEU A 142 -13.77 0.20 9.56
N PHE A 143 -13.85 -1.04 9.11
CA PHE A 143 -12.74 -1.78 8.52
C PHE A 143 -12.62 -1.46 7.03
N TYR A 144 -11.43 -1.09 6.58
CA TYR A 144 -11.10 -1.04 5.16
C TYR A 144 -10.10 -2.14 4.85
N CYS A 145 -10.52 -3.12 4.05
CA CYS A 145 -9.71 -4.28 3.70
C CYS A 145 -9.32 -4.20 2.22
N ASP A 146 -8.03 -4.30 1.97
CA ASP A 146 -7.44 -4.38 0.62
C ASP A 146 -6.58 -5.65 0.54
N PRO A 147 -7.21 -6.83 0.57
CA PRO A 147 -6.49 -8.10 0.55
C PRO A 147 -5.79 -8.27 -0.80
N PRO A 148 -4.79 -9.17 -0.90
CA PRO A 148 -4.34 -9.70 -2.19
C PRO A 148 -5.55 -10.13 -3.02
N TYR A 149 -5.65 -9.76 -4.30
CA TYR A 149 -6.80 -10.13 -5.11
C TYR A 149 -6.72 -11.59 -5.56
N THR A 150 -7.87 -12.26 -5.72
CA THR A 150 -7.96 -13.69 -6.00
C THR A 150 -7.28 -14.10 -7.32
N GLU A 151 -7.29 -13.20 -8.30
CA GLU A 151 -6.69 -13.40 -9.63
C GLU A 151 -5.24 -12.92 -9.72
N GLU A 152 -4.74 -12.21 -8.71
CA GLU A 152 -3.33 -11.81 -8.68
C GLU A 152 -2.48 -13.04 -8.42
N LYS A 153 -1.56 -13.32 -9.34
CA LYS A 153 -0.57 -14.38 -9.16
C LYS A 153 0.20 -14.11 -7.85
N ASP A 154 0.49 -15.16 -7.07
CA ASP A 154 1.20 -15.24 -5.76
C ASP A 154 2.54 -14.49 -5.63
N ASN A 155 2.90 -13.70 -6.62
CA ASN A 155 4.20 -13.10 -6.87
C ASN A 155 4.23 -11.59 -6.53
N TYR A 156 3.08 -11.01 -6.21
CA TYR A 156 2.96 -9.61 -5.81
C TYR A 156 3.15 -9.40 -4.31
N TYR A 157 2.87 -10.40 -3.48
CA TYR A 157 2.97 -10.32 -2.03
C TYR A 157 4.03 -11.29 -1.51
N ARG A 158 4.51 -11.05 -0.28
CA ARG A 158 5.43 -11.95 0.43
C ARG A 158 4.64 -12.62 1.54
N GLY A 159 4.87 -13.91 1.76
CA GLY A 159 4.25 -14.68 2.83
C GLY A 159 3.37 -15.82 2.33
N PRO A 160 2.59 -16.44 3.23
CA PRO A 160 1.64 -17.50 2.87
C PRO A 160 0.53 -16.96 1.96
N LEU A 161 -0.17 -17.89 1.30
CA LEU A 161 -1.39 -17.57 0.56
C LEU A 161 -2.42 -16.93 1.49
N PHE A 162 -3.15 -15.95 0.96
CA PHE A 162 -4.20 -15.27 1.70
C PHE A 162 -5.44 -16.16 1.79
N ASP A 163 -6.01 -16.29 3.00
CA ASP A 163 -7.26 -17.04 3.20
C ASP A 163 -8.46 -16.14 2.94
N HIS A 164 -8.88 -16.10 1.68
CA HIS A 164 -10.05 -15.33 1.25
C HIS A 164 -11.36 -15.84 1.86
N GLY A 165 -11.50 -17.16 2.04
CA GLY A 165 -12.70 -17.74 2.64
C GLY A 165 -12.81 -17.36 4.11
N GLY A 166 -11.70 -17.43 4.85
CA GLY A 166 -11.61 -16.95 6.23
C GLY A 166 -11.97 -15.47 6.37
N LEU A 167 -11.56 -14.63 5.41
CA LEU A 167 -11.94 -13.22 5.41
C LEU A 167 -13.45 -13.05 5.23
N VAL A 168 -14.08 -13.76 4.28
CA VAL A 168 -15.54 -13.71 4.08
C VAL A 168 -16.29 -14.15 5.33
N GLU A 169 -15.86 -15.23 5.99
CA GLU A 169 -16.46 -15.67 7.24
C GLU A 169 -16.29 -14.65 8.38
N THR A 170 -15.13 -13.99 8.46
CA THR A 170 -14.87 -12.92 9.43
C THR A 170 -15.83 -11.75 9.17
N LEU A 171 -15.95 -11.28 7.93
CA LEU A 171 -16.82 -10.17 7.55
C LEU A 171 -18.30 -10.45 7.79
N ARG A 172 -18.71 -11.72 7.80
CA ARG A 172 -20.07 -12.14 8.13
C ARG A 172 -20.41 -11.96 9.61
N SER A 173 -19.43 -12.07 10.51
CA SER A 173 -19.65 -12.11 11.95
C SER A 173 -19.31 -10.83 12.70
N VAL A 174 -18.70 -9.84 12.03
CA VAL A 174 -18.25 -8.61 12.68
C VAL A 174 -19.41 -7.65 12.95
N ASP A 175 -19.34 -6.96 14.08
CA ASP A 175 -20.29 -5.92 14.48
C ASP A 175 -20.03 -4.60 13.73
N GLY A 176 -18.75 -4.30 13.45
CA GLY A 176 -18.33 -3.10 12.73
C GLY A 176 -18.68 -3.09 11.25
N GLU A 177 -18.74 -1.89 10.68
CA GLU A 177 -18.91 -1.71 9.24
C GLU A 177 -17.63 -2.10 8.48
N TRP A 178 -17.76 -2.51 7.22
CA TRP A 178 -16.61 -2.84 6.39
C TRP A 178 -16.75 -2.38 4.94
N ILE A 179 -15.59 -2.12 4.33
CA ILE A 179 -15.38 -1.92 2.90
C ILE A 179 -14.26 -2.87 2.48
N VAL A 180 -14.50 -3.70 1.47
CA VAL A 180 -13.48 -4.61 0.92
C VAL A 180 -13.29 -4.38 -0.57
N SER A 181 -12.05 -4.26 -1.02
CA SER A 181 -11.70 -4.10 -2.43
C SER A 181 -11.37 -5.43 -3.09
N TYR A 182 -11.94 -5.69 -4.27
CA TYR A 182 -11.59 -6.80 -5.16
C TYR A 182 -11.85 -6.42 -6.62
N SER A 183 -11.09 -6.99 -7.56
CA SER A 183 -11.52 -7.00 -8.96
C SER A 183 -12.48 -8.16 -9.22
N GLU A 184 -12.12 -9.37 -8.78
CA GLU A 184 -12.98 -10.56 -8.74
C GLU A 184 -13.13 -11.05 -7.28
N PRO A 185 -14.33 -10.95 -6.68
CA PRO A 185 -14.53 -11.28 -5.28
C PRO A 185 -14.53 -12.80 -5.06
N PRO A 186 -14.07 -13.25 -3.88
CA PRO A 186 -14.25 -14.64 -3.47
C PRO A 186 -15.75 -14.99 -3.29
N GLU A 187 -16.06 -16.28 -3.36
CA GLU A 187 -17.42 -16.79 -3.18
C GLU A 187 -18.02 -16.30 -1.85
N GLY A 188 -19.29 -15.88 -1.89
CA GLY A 188 -20.06 -15.40 -0.74
C GLY A 188 -19.85 -13.93 -0.38
N LEU A 189 -18.81 -13.23 -0.86
CA LEU A 189 -18.61 -11.82 -0.53
C LEU A 189 -19.71 -10.92 -1.09
N GLU A 190 -20.13 -11.15 -2.34
CA GLU A 190 -21.18 -10.34 -2.97
C GLU A 190 -22.51 -10.45 -2.22
N ASP A 191 -22.83 -11.64 -1.70
CA ASP A 191 -24.07 -11.90 -0.94
C ASP A 191 -24.09 -11.18 0.42
N LEU A 192 -22.92 -10.89 0.99
CA LEU A 192 -22.79 -10.13 2.25
C LEU A 192 -22.85 -8.61 2.05
N ALA A 193 -22.56 -8.13 0.84
CA ALA A 193 -22.48 -6.70 0.57
C ALA A 193 -23.88 -6.07 0.47
N THR A 194 -24.09 -4.98 1.22
CA THR A 194 -25.28 -4.13 1.08
C THR A 194 -25.20 -3.26 -0.16
N ALA A 195 -23.99 -2.85 -0.56
CA ALA A 195 -23.75 -2.05 -1.75
C ALA A 195 -22.42 -2.41 -2.42
N VAL A 196 -22.36 -2.24 -3.74
CA VAL A 196 -21.15 -2.41 -4.54
C VAL A 196 -20.88 -1.13 -5.32
N VAL A 197 -19.67 -0.58 -5.18
CA VAL A 197 -19.21 0.62 -5.90
C VAL A 197 -18.12 0.21 -6.87
N GLU A 198 -18.35 0.40 -8.16
CA GLU A 198 -17.39 0.06 -9.21
C GLU A 198 -16.65 1.30 -9.70
N ARG A 199 -15.32 1.17 -9.87
CA ARG A 199 -14.49 2.15 -10.58
C ARG A 199 -13.61 1.43 -11.60
N SER A 200 -13.67 1.87 -12.85
CA SER A 200 -12.72 1.46 -13.88
C SER A 200 -11.49 2.36 -13.86
N TYR A 201 -10.30 1.74 -13.87
CA TYR A 201 -9.03 2.43 -14.06
C TYR A 201 -8.38 2.00 -15.38
N ASN A 202 -8.03 2.97 -16.22
CA ASN A 202 -7.17 2.73 -17.37
C ASN A 202 -5.70 2.61 -16.92
N ARG A 203 -5.08 1.43 -17.04
CA ARG A 203 -3.61 1.31 -16.93
C ARG A 203 -2.95 1.47 -18.30
N SER A 204 -2.36 2.64 -18.54
CA SER A 204 -1.53 2.87 -19.73
C SER A 204 -0.17 2.16 -19.64
N ALA A 205 -0.08 0.84 -19.91
CA ALA A 205 1.20 0.17 -20.18
C ALA A 205 1.15 -1.29 -20.73
N SER A 206 0.00 -1.94 -20.92
CA SER A 206 -0.06 -3.29 -21.51
C SER A 206 -0.73 -3.33 -22.89
N LEU A 207 -0.25 -4.23 -23.76
CA LEU A 207 -0.81 -4.51 -25.09
C LEU A 207 -2.20 -5.15 -25.04
N ASP A 208 -2.59 -5.65 -23.87
CA ASP A 208 -3.94 -6.12 -23.56
C ASP A 208 -4.56 -5.11 -22.59
N ASN A 209 -5.40 -4.24 -23.15
CA ASN A 209 -6.00 -3.08 -22.49
C ASN A 209 -7.45 -3.39 -22.14
N SER A 210 -7.68 -4.48 -21.42
CA SER A 210 -8.98 -4.72 -20.80
C SER A 210 -9.09 -3.86 -19.55
N ASP A 211 -10.19 -3.11 -19.44
CA ASP A 211 -10.58 -2.47 -18.20
C ASP A 211 -10.61 -3.53 -17.10
N ARG A 212 -9.83 -3.33 -16.05
CA ARG A 212 -9.95 -4.12 -14.82
C ARG A 212 -10.76 -3.28 -13.84
N PRO A 213 -12.05 -3.57 -13.63
CA PRO A 213 -12.84 -2.84 -12.66
C PRO A 213 -12.31 -3.15 -11.27
N GLU A 214 -12.04 -2.12 -10.48
CA GLU A 214 -11.90 -2.25 -9.03
C GLU A 214 -13.30 -2.09 -8.44
N ARG A 215 -13.75 -3.07 -7.67
CA ARG A 215 -15.05 -3.08 -7.00
C ARG A 215 -14.84 -2.96 -5.50
N LEU A 216 -15.55 -2.03 -4.88
CA LEU A 216 -15.65 -1.89 -3.44
C LEU A 216 -16.97 -2.49 -2.97
N PHE A 217 -16.90 -3.51 -2.14
CA PHE A 217 -18.03 -4.15 -1.48
C PHE A 217 -18.19 -3.54 -0.09
N CYS A 218 -19.39 -3.06 0.24
CA CYS A 218 -19.66 -2.36 1.50
C CYS A 218 -20.74 -3.10 2.30
N SER A 219 -20.56 -3.21 3.62
CA SER A 219 -21.60 -3.74 4.54
C SER A 219 -22.78 -2.77 4.73
N TYR A 220 -22.63 -1.53 4.29
CA TYR A 220 -23.58 -0.43 4.45
C TYR A 220 -23.85 0.25 3.10
N ASP A 221 -24.93 1.03 3.01
CA ASP A 221 -25.22 1.85 1.84
C ASP A 221 -24.48 3.20 1.91
N PRO A 222 -23.45 3.43 1.08
CA PRO A 222 -22.67 4.67 1.13
C PRO A 222 -23.45 5.90 0.64
N SER A 223 -24.58 5.72 -0.04
CA SER A 223 -25.41 6.83 -0.51
C SER A 223 -26.30 7.44 0.58
N THR A 224 -26.59 6.66 1.63
CA THR A 224 -27.45 7.06 2.76
C THR A 224 -26.66 7.17 4.07
N ALA A 225 -25.43 6.66 4.11
CA ALA A 225 -24.55 6.76 5.27
C ALA A 225 -24.29 8.20 5.68
N LYS A 226 -24.41 8.44 6.99
CA LYS A 226 -24.10 9.75 7.59
C LYS A 226 -22.62 10.03 7.41
N MET A 227 -22.28 11.10 6.69
CA MET A 227 -20.88 11.47 6.50
C MET A 227 -20.22 11.72 7.86
N TRP A 228 -19.20 10.94 8.19
CA TRP A 228 -18.44 11.03 9.45
C TRP A 228 -17.67 12.36 9.56
N SER A 229 -17.48 13.08 8.45
CA SER A 229 -16.92 14.43 8.37
C SER A 229 -17.23 15.06 7.00
N GLY A 230 -17.02 16.38 6.86
CA GLY A 230 -17.26 17.07 5.59
C GLY A 230 -16.37 16.55 4.44
N LEU A 231 -16.86 16.68 3.20
CA LEU A 231 -16.18 16.33 1.95
C LEU A 231 -14.90 17.16 1.75
N GLY A 232 -13.82 16.76 2.42
CA GLY A 232 -12.48 17.22 2.15
C GLY A 232 -11.65 16.05 1.68
N GLN A 233 -11.75 15.67 0.41
CA GLN A 233 -10.79 14.76 -0.19
C GLN A 233 -9.44 15.47 -0.18
N GLN A 234 -8.61 15.16 0.82
CA GLN A 234 -7.22 15.59 0.84
C GLN A 234 -6.45 14.60 -0.02
N THR A 235 -6.33 14.88 -1.31
CA THR A 235 -5.29 14.24 -2.11
C THR A 235 -3.96 14.74 -1.56
N LEU A 236 -3.09 13.84 -1.09
CA LEU A 236 -1.67 14.14 -1.06
C LEU A 236 -1.31 14.54 -2.50
N ALA A 237 -1.13 15.85 -2.74
CA ALA A 237 -1.11 16.48 -4.05
C ALA A 237 -0.67 15.54 -5.18
N ALA A 238 -1.50 15.48 -6.23
CA ALA A 238 -1.31 14.64 -7.41
C ALA A 238 0.17 14.49 -7.75
N THR A 239 0.60 13.24 -7.88
CA THR A 239 1.92 12.90 -8.39
C THR A 239 1.95 13.24 -9.88
N ASP A 240 2.23 14.51 -10.19
CA ASP A 240 2.36 14.97 -11.56
C ASP A 240 3.56 14.27 -12.21
N GLY A 241 3.24 13.24 -12.99
CA GLY A 241 4.11 12.58 -13.95
C GLY A 241 3.86 13.05 -15.38
N GLY A 242 3.27 14.23 -15.57
CA GLY A 242 2.98 14.78 -16.88
C GLY A 242 2.77 16.29 -16.81
N GLU A 243 3.85 17.05 -16.94
CA GLU A 243 3.74 18.39 -17.52
C GLU A 243 3.40 18.19 -19.01
N ALA A 244 2.12 18.34 -19.35
CA ALA A 244 1.76 18.69 -20.71
C ALA A 244 2.19 20.16 -20.89
N GLY A 245 3.26 20.35 -21.66
CA GLY A 245 3.76 21.67 -22.01
C GLY A 245 2.64 22.52 -22.58
N ALA A 246 2.53 23.74 -22.04
CA ALA A 246 1.79 24.81 -22.67
C ALA A 246 2.58 25.29 -23.89
N GLU A 247 1.99 25.12 -25.07
CA GLU A 247 2.04 26.10 -26.17
C GLU A 247 0.60 26.40 -26.60
#